data_AF-A0A7C1PNX2-F1
#
_entry.id   AF-A0A7C1PNX2-F1
#
_cell.length_a   1.000
_cell.length_b   1.000
_cell.length_c   1.000
_cell.angle_alpha   90.00
_cell.angle_beta   90.00
_cell.angle_gamma   90.00
#
_symmetry.space_group_name_H-M   'P 1'
#
loop_
_entity.id
_entity.type
_entity.pdbx_description
1 polymer ?
#
loop_
_entity_poly.entity_id
_entity_poly.type
_entity_poly.pdbx_seq_one_letter_code
_entity_poly.pdbx_strand_id
1 'polypeptide(L)'
;MATGSGKTIVMTMLITWQVLNKVTYPQDKRFSKYIFIVAPGLTVKSRLQVLIPTNDNNYYDEFNIVPAGMIEKLRQSKILIHNWHVLNWETEEKLEKKRSVDKRGVKSDEAYVREVLGEISRYKNILVINDEAHHAWRVPAESKVKGVKKEEIDEATIWVSGLDRIHNGRNILTCYDFSATPFAPSGKKSTEEALFGWIVSDFGLNDAIESGLVKTPRVVIRDDALPDTKTYKSKLYHIYEHVKDDLNRKTEEHEPLPDLVNNAYYLLGWDWRETLKEWRKTGHTIPPVMISVANRTETAARIKHTFDHNRILIEELCNSERTLHIDSKVLESAELEDEITSIPTGKKKLTKKEQAGMLRLQVDTVGKVGEPGENIQNVISVGMLSEGWDAKTVTHIMGLRAFSSQLLCEQVVGRGLRRTSYEVNPSTGLFDPEYVNIFGIPFTFLPHESEDGPPPPPPTPKTRIEPVDGKKAYELSWPNIIRIE
;
A
#
# COMPACT_ATOMS: atom_id res chain seq x y z
N MET A 1 4.60 0.36 -12.61
CA MET A 1 5.57 -0.38 -11.76
C MET A 1 4.81 -1.16 -10.70
N ALA A 2 4.77 -2.48 -10.79
CA ALA A 2 4.03 -3.34 -9.88
C ALA A 2 4.28 -3.07 -8.39
N THR A 3 3.23 -3.21 -7.59
CA THR A 3 3.30 -3.16 -6.13
C THR A 3 4.30 -4.20 -5.64
N GLY A 4 5.35 -3.78 -4.95
CA GLY A 4 6.43 -4.69 -4.54
C GLY A 4 7.76 -4.43 -5.22
N SER A 5 7.77 -3.86 -6.42
CA SER A 5 8.94 -3.85 -7.30
C SER A 5 9.96 -2.73 -7.05
N GLY A 6 9.79 -1.93 -5.98
CA GLY A 6 10.77 -0.88 -5.63
C GLY A 6 10.48 0.53 -6.15
N LYS A 7 9.22 0.90 -6.37
CA LYS A 7 8.77 2.26 -6.77
C LYS A 7 9.50 3.39 -6.01
N THR A 8 9.55 3.31 -4.68
CA THR A 8 10.20 4.33 -3.83
C THR A 8 11.72 4.39 -4.02
N ILE A 9 12.39 3.28 -4.36
CA ILE A 9 13.82 3.27 -4.67
C ILE A 9 14.07 4.05 -5.97
N VAL A 10 13.23 3.84 -6.99
CA VAL A 10 13.33 4.60 -8.26
C VAL A 10 13.06 6.09 -8.03
N MET A 11 12.09 6.45 -7.18
CA MET A 11 11.89 7.84 -6.76
C MET A 11 13.16 8.41 -6.10
N THR A 12 13.82 7.64 -5.23
CA THR A 12 15.06 8.03 -4.55
C THR A 12 16.19 8.30 -5.56
N MET A 13 16.34 7.44 -6.56
CA MET A 13 17.30 7.60 -7.66
C MET A 13 16.98 8.83 -8.52
N LEU A 14 15.70 9.04 -8.85
CA LEU A 14 15.25 10.22 -9.60
C LEU A 14 15.57 11.51 -8.85
N ILE A 15 15.25 11.58 -7.56
CA ILE A 15 15.55 12.74 -6.71
C ILE A 15 17.06 12.97 -6.64
N THR A 16 17.85 11.91 -6.46
CA THR A 16 19.32 11.98 -6.47
C THR A 16 19.83 12.62 -7.76
N TRP A 17 19.37 12.10 -8.91
CA TRP A 17 19.76 12.61 -10.22
C TRP A 17 19.41 14.09 -10.38
N GLN A 18 18.20 14.48 -10.01
CA GLN A 18 17.72 15.86 -10.10
C GLN A 18 18.53 16.83 -9.22
N VAL A 19 18.72 16.47 -7.94
CA VAL A 19 19.38 17.33 -6.97
C VAL A 19 20.87 17.46 -7.27
N LEU A 20 21.59 16.35 -7.50
CA LEU A 20 23.04 16.39 -7.70
C LEU A 20 23.42 17.14 -8.97
N ASN A 21 22.66 16.95 -10.06
CA ASN A 21 22.87 17.72 -11.28
C ASN A 21 22.53 19.20 -11.08
N LYS A 22 21.44 19.53 -10.36
CA LYS A 22 21.10 20.93 -10.11
C LYS A 22 22.12 21.66 -9.23
N VAL A 23 22.65 21.00 -8.20
CA VAL A 23 23.67 21.57 -7.32
C VAL A 23 25.01 21.72 -8.04
N THR A 24 25.38 20.76 -8.89
CA THR A 24 26.63 20.79 -9.65
C THR A 24 26.57 21.78 -10.81
N TYR A 25 25.41 21.92 -11.46
CA TYR A 25 25.19 22.83 -12.58
C TYR A 25 24.02 23.79 -12.30
N PRO A 26 24.21 24.83 -11.46
CA PRO A 26 23.11 25.70 -11.01
C PRO A 26 22.35 26.41 -12.13
N GLN A 27 23.01 26.68 -13.26
CA GLN A 27 22.43 27.36 -14.42
C GLN A 27 21.64 26.42 -15.35
N ASP A 28 21.79 25.10 -15.22
CA ASP A 28 21.04 24.15 -16.02
C ASP A 28 19.57 24.18 -15.58
N LYS A 29 18.69 24.46 -16.54
CA LYS A 29 17.24 24.61 -16.31
C LYS A 29 16.49 23.28 -16.33
N ARG A 30 17.15 22.18 -16.73
CA ARG A 30 16.55 20.84 -16.80
C ARG A 30 16.38 20.18 -15.45
N PHE A 31 17.06 20.67 -14.41
CA PHE A 31 17.09 20.05 -13.09
C PHE A 31 16.53 20.96 -12.01
N SER A 32 15.97 20.34 -10.96
CA SER A 32 15.53 21.04 -9.75
C SER A 32 16.01 20.33 -8.49
N LYS A 33 16.23 21.12 -7.44
CA LYS A 33 16.44 20.62 -6.08
C LYS A 33 15.26 20.93 -5.14
N TYR A 34 14.17 21.46 -5.71
CA TYR A 34 12.94 21.79 -5.00
C TYR A 34 11.86 20.81 -5.47
N ILE A 35 11.48 19.89 -4.60
CA ILE A 35 10.68 18.73 -4.95
C ILE A 35 9.41 18.74 -4.09
N PHE A 36 8.27 18.61 -4.76
CA PHE A 36 6.98 18.45 -4.13
C PHE A 36 6.43 17.06 -4.46
N ILE A 37 6.13 16.28 -3.42
CA ILE A 37 5.64 14.90 -3.54
C ILE A 37 4.21 14.87 -3.03
N VAL A 38 3.29 14.34 -3.84
CA VAL A 38 1.88 14.19 -3.49
C VAL A 38 1.55 12.72 -3.28
N ALA A 39 0.97 12.42 -2.12
CA ALA A 39 0.55 11.08 -1.71
C ALA A 39 -0.99 10.95 -1.66
N PRO A 40 -1.57 9.77 -1.95
CA PRO A 40 -3.01 9.54 -1.93
C PRO A 40 -3.58 9.50 -0.50
N GLY A 41 -2.76 9.14 0.49
CA GLY A 41 -3.15 8.99 1.89
C GLY A 41 -2.00 9.31 2.86
N LEU A 42 -2.34 9.45 4.13
CA LEU A 42 -1.42 9.67 5.25
C LEU A 42 -0.52 8.47 5.52
N THR A 43 -1.00 7.24 5.32
CA THR A 43 -0.16 6.03 5.36
C THR A 43 0.98 6.12 4.34
N VAL A 44 0.66 6.43 3.07
CA VAL A 44 1.67 6.59 2.01
C VAL A 44 2.58 7.79 2.30
N LYS A 45 2.02 8.95 2.68
CA LYS A 45 2.80 10.14 3.08
C LYS A 45 3.84 9.83 4.15
N SER A 46 3.47 9.02 5.16
CA SER A 46 4.35 8.60 6.25
C SER A 46 5.46 7.67 5.76
N ARG A 47 5.16 6.75 4.83
CA ARG A 47 6.18 5.86 4.22
C ARG A 47 7.16 6.61 3.32
N LEU A 48 6.70 7.62 2.60
CA LEU A 48 7.55 8.41 1.70
C LEU A 48 8.56 9.31 2.45
N GLN A 49 8.48 9.41 3.78
CA GLN A 49 9.47 10.15 4.59
C GLN A 49 10.90 9.64 4.42
N VAL A 50 11.09 8.39 3.97
CA VAL A 50 12.41 7.83 3.60
C VAL A 50 13.08 8.56 2.43
N LEU A 51 12.32 9.35 1.66
CA LEU A 51 12.82 10.18 0.56
C LEU A 51 13.42 11.51 1.04
N ILE A 52 13.39 11.81 2.34
CA ILE A 52 14.00 13.02 2.89
C ILE A 52 15.44 12.71 3.33
N PRO A 53 16.48 13.29 2.69
CA PRO A 53 17.88 12.95 2.96
C PRO A 53 18.37 13.23 4.39
N THR A 54 17.64 14.06 5.14
CA THR A 54 17.98 14.42 6.53
C THR A 54 17.29 13.55 7.56
N ASN A 55 16.33 12.70 7.15
CA ASN A 55 15.67 11.79 8.06
C ASN A 55 16.57 10.58 8.36
N ASP A 56 16.42 10.04 9.56
CA ASP A 56 16.98 8.74 9.91
C ASP A 56 16.34 7.64 9.05
N ASN A 57 17.11 6.59 8.72
CA ASN A 57 16.66 5.48 7.86
C ASN A 57 16.17 5.93 6.47
N ASN A 58 16.76 7.00 5.91
CA ASN A 58 16.48 7.40 4.54
C ASN A 58 17.01 6.35 3.54
N TYR A 59 16.37 6.27 2.38
CA TYR A 59 16.74 5.27 1.36
C TYR A 59 18.06 5.57 0.66
N TYR A 60 18.57 6.79 0.75
CA TYR A 60 19.86 7.13 0.15
C TYR A 60 21.00 6.40 0.87
N ASP A 61 20.93 6.36 2.20
CA ASP A 61 21.89 5.66 3.06
C ASP A 61 21.61 4.16 3.08
N GLU A 62 20.35 3.74 3.26
CA GLU A 62 19.97 2.31 3.33
C GLU A 62 20.43 1.52 2.09
N PHE A 63 20.28 2.12 0.91
CA PHE A 63 20.63 1.46 -0.36
C PHE A 63 21.95 1.96 -0.96
N ASN A 64 22.73 2.77 -0.23
CA ASN A 64 23.99 3.36 -0.71
C ASN A 64 23.86 4.02 -2.10
N ILE A 65 22.75 4.72 -2.35
CA ILE A 65 22.44 5.29 -3.68
C ILE A 65 23.39 6.43 -4.04
N VAL A 66 23.88 7.15 -3.04
CA VAL A 66 24.73 8.32 -3.22
C VAL A 66 26.14 8.04 -2.71
N PRO A 67 27.20 8.32 -3.51
CA PRO A 67 28.56 8.25 -3.03
C PRO A 67 28.77 9.18 -1.82
N ALA A 68 29.56 8.74 -0.83
CA ALA A 68 29.76 9.48 0.43
C ALA A 68 30.16 10.96 0.23
N GLY A 69 30.99 11.27 -0.77
CA GLY A 69 31.41 12.64 -1.09
C GLY A 69 30.33 13.55 -1.69
N MET A 70 29.14 13.01 -2.00
CA MET A 70 28.02 13.76 -2.62
C MET A 70 26.82 13.93 -1.69
N ILE A 71 26.82 13.32 -0.49
CA ILE A 71 25.68 13.38 0.43
C ILE A 71 25.36 14.81 0.88
N GLU A 72 26.39 15.63 1.12
CA GLU A 72 26.22 17.04 1.50
C GLU A 72 25.61 17.87 0.37
N LYS A 73 25.83 17.49 -0.90
CA LYS A 73 25.14 18.12 -2.04
C LYS A 73 23.67 17.71 -2.07
N LEU A 74 23.36 16.44 -1.83
CA LEU A 74 21.98 15.94 -1.77
C LEU A 74 21.17 16.63 -0.67
N ARG A 75 21.78 16.85 0.50
CA ARG A 75 21.16 17.54 1.65
C ARG A 75 20.76 19.00 1.36
N GLN A 76 21.22 19.59 0.26
CA GLN A 76 20.76 20.90 -0.19
C GLN A 76 19.38 20.88 -0.85
N SER A 77 18.79 19.70 -1.04
CA SER A 77 17.42 19.55 -1.53
C SER A 77 16.41 20.14 -0.54
N LYS A 78 15.28 20.60 -1.07
CA LYS A 78 14.07 20.91 -0.29
C LYS A 78 12.97 20.01 -0.81
N ILE A 79 12.59 19.03 0.01
CA ILE A 79 11.58 18.03 -0.34
C ILE A 79 10.39 18.24 0.59
N LEU A 80 9.21 18.39 -0.01
CA LEU A 80 7.95 18.54 0.70
C LEU A 80 7.02 17.39 0.30
N ILE A 81 6.48 16.70 1.28
CA ILE A 81 5.59 15.56 1.07
C ILE A 81 4.25 15.87 1.71
N HIS A 82 3.20 16.01 0.89
CA HIS A 82 1.84 16.22 1.37
C HIS A 82 0.89 15.15 0.86
N ASN A 83 -0.18 14.94 1.60
CA ASN A 83 -1.34 14.23 1.10
C ASN A 83 -2.14 15.17 0.17
N TRP A 84 -2.81 14.61 -0.86
CA TRP A 84 -3.53 15.40 -1.86
C TRP A 84 -4.61 16.32 -1.29
N HIS A 85 -5.18 16.06 -0.12
CA HIS A 85 -6.21 16.92 0.49
C HIS A 85 -5.73 18.36 0.69
N VAL A 86 -4.41 18.59 0.87
CA VAL A 86 -3.86 19.97 0.95
C VAL A 86 -4.02 20.74 -0.35
N LEU A 87 -4.18 20.03 -1.47
CA LEU A 87 -4.42 20.63 -2.77
C LEU A 87 -5.86 21.13 -2.90
N ASN A 88 -6.78 20.82 -1.98
CA ASN A 88 -8.15 21.31 -2.05
C ASN A 88 -8.24 22.82 -1.79
N TRP A 89 -9.09 23.53 -2.54
CA TRP A 89 -9.41 24.94 -2.29
C TRP A 89 -10.91 25.19 -2.44
N GLU A 90 -11.35 26.30 -1.86
CA GLU A 90 -12.72 26.76 -2.01
C GLU A 90 -12.85 27.53 -3.33
N THR A 91 -13.71 27.03 -4.22
CA THR A 91 -14.10 27.72 -5.46
C THR A 91 -15.14 28.81 -5.17
N GLU A 92 -15.34 29.77 -6.09
CA GLU A 92 -16.36 30.83 -5.95
C GLU A 92 -17.73 30.24 -5.64
N GLU A 93 -18.16 29.22 -6.39
CA GLU A 93 -19.45 28.54 -6.15
C GLU A 93 -19.56 27.88 -4.77
N LYS A 94 -18.45 27.38 -4.20
CA LYS A 94 -18.44 26.76 -2.85
C LYS A 94 -18.48 27.82 -1.75
N LEU A 95 -17.81 28.95 -1.97
CA LEU A 95 -17.83 30.11 -1.07
C LEU A 95 -19.22 30.77 -1.04
N GLU A 96 -19.86 30.95 -2.19
CA GLU A 96 -21.22 31.50 -2.27
C GLU A 96 -22.26 30.63 -1.56
N LYS A 97 -22.08 29.31 -1.56
CA LYS A 97 -22.95 28.36 -0.85
C LYS A 97 -22.67 28.29 0.66
N LYS A 98 -21.47 28.62 1.12
CA LYS A 98 -21.14 28.72 2.55
C LYS A 98 -21.65 30.05 3.10
N ARG A 99 -22.66 30.03 3.96
CA ARG A 99 -23.07 31.17 4.80
C ARG A 99 -22.00 31.43 5.89
N SER A 100 -20.81 31.85 5.48
CA SER A 100 -19.67 32.17 6.34
C SER A 100 -19.64 33.66 6.68
N VAL A 101 -19.17 34.00 7.88
CA VAL A 101 -18.91 35.40 8.33
C VAL A 101 -17.61 35.94 7.72
N ASP A 102 -16.73 35.04 7.24
CA ASP A 102 -15.49 35.42 6.55
C ASP A 102 -15.80 35.82 5.10
N LYS A 103 -15.55 37.10 4.76
CA LYS A 103 -15.84 37.72 3.46
C LYS A 103 -14.66 37.70 2.49
N ARG A 104 -13.60 36.95 2.79
CA ARG A 104 -12.45 36.81 1.87
C ARG A 104 -12.91 36.04 0.63
N GLY A 105 -12.69 36.61 -0.55
CA GLY A 105 -12.97 35.96 -1.84
C GLY A 105 -12.03 34.78 -2.12
N VAL A 106 -12.07 34.24 -3.34
CA VAL A 106 -11.20 33.11 -3.73
C VAL A 106 -9.73 33.47 -3.53
N LYS A 107 -8.98 32.56 -2.90
CA LYS A 107 -7.53 32.71 -2.69
C LYS A 107 -6.86 32.94 -4.04
N SER A 108 -5.97 33.94 -4.15
CA SER A 108 -5.11 34.09 -5.33
C SER A 108 -4.14 32.91 -5.46
N ASP A 109 -3.62 32.66 -6.65
CA ASP A 109 -2.63 31.58 -6.87
C ASP A 109 -1.40 31.76 -5.99
N GLU A 110 -0.97 33.00 -5.76
CA GLU A 110 0.15 33.30 -4.86
C GLU A 110 -0.14 32.92 -3.40
N ALA A 111 -1.36 33.20 -2.92
CA ALA A 111 -1.76 32.83 -1.56
C ALA A 111 -1.91 31.30 -1.42
N TYR A 112 -2.52 30.65 -2.42
CA TYR A 112 -2.67 29.20 -2.47
C TYR A 112 -1.31 28.49 -2.47
N VAL A 113 -0.38 28.91 -3.32
CA VAL A 113 0.96 28.32 -3.40
C VAL A 113 1.73 28.49 -2.09
N ARG A 114 1.60 29.63 -1.42
CA ARG A 114 2.27 29.84 -0.12
C ARG A 114 1.76 28.89 0.96
N GLU A 115 0.46 28.61 0.94
CA GLU A 115 -0.18 27.68 1.87
C GLU A 115 0.22 26.24 1.60
N VAL A 116 0.18 25.81 0.33
CA VAL A 116 0.47 24.42 -0.06
C VAL A 116 1.96 24.09 0.01
N LEU A 117 2.83 25.01 -0.44
CA LEU A 117 4.26 24.73 -0.62
C LEU A 117 5.16 25.26 0.50
N GLY A 118 4.63 26.04 1.44
CA GLY A 118 5.39 26.57 2.58
C GLY A 118 6.69 27.25 2.16
N GLU A 119 7.84 26.78 2.67
CA GLU A 119 9.16 27.34 2.31
C GLU A 119 9.49 27.20 0.82
N ILE A 120 9.05 26.11 0.18
CA ILE A 120 9.31 25.83 -1.24
C ILE A 120 8.60 26.86 -2.13
N SER A 121 7.54 27.52 -1.61
CA SER A 121 6.82 28.57 -2.32
C SER A 121 7.68 29.80 -2.65
N ARG A 122 8.95 29.88 -2.24
CA ARG A 122 9.85 30.99 -2.62
C ARG A 122 10.60 30.70 -3.93
N TYR A 123 10.57 29.47 -4.42
CA TYR A 123 11.36 29.01 -5.55
C TYR A 123 10.49 28.66 -6.76
N LYS A 124 11.03 28.87 -7.96
CA LYS A 124 10.42 28.49 -9.23
C LYS A 124 11.01 27.18 -9.77
N ASN A 125 10.37 26.59 -10.77
CA ASN A 125 10.79 25.35 -11.42
C ASN A 125 10.80 24.18 -10.44
N ILE A 126 9.65 23.94 -9.84
CA ILE A 126 9.46 22.87 -8.86
C ILE A 126 9.29 21.55 -9.62
N LEU A 127 9.92 20.49 -9.10
CA LEU A 127 9.68 19.14 -9.57
C LEU A 127 8.51 18.53 -8.79
N VAL A 128 7.55 17.92 -9.48
CA VAL A 128 6.45 17.20 -8.83
C VAL A 128 6.62 15.70 -9.01
N ILE A 129 6.37 14.94 -7.93
CA ILE A 129 6.27 13.49 -7.96
C ILE A 129 4.89 13.10 -7.41
N ASN A 130 4.06 12.46 -8.22
CA ASN A 130 2.80 11.89 -7.77
C ASN A 130 3.01 10.40 -7.46
N ASP A 131 2.74 9.99 -6.22
CA ASP A 131 2.62 8.58 -5.87
C ASP A 131 1.17 8.11 -6.00
N GLU A 132 0.97 6.90 -6.52
CA GLU A 132 -0.36 6.39 -6.89
C GLU A 132 -1.08 7.33 -7.86
N ALA A 133 -0.36 7.73 -8.92
CA ALA A 133 -0.83 8.71 -9.90
C ALA A 133 -2.10 8.31 -10.68
N HIS A 134 -2.65 7.11 -10.45
CA HIS A 134 -3.98 6.75 -10.92
C HIS A 134 -5.11 7.59 -10.30
N HIS A 135 -4.82 8.35 -9.24
CA HIS A 135 -5.68 9.42 -8.72
C HIS A 135 -5.47 10.76 -9.41
N ALA A 136 -4.34 10.98 -10.09
CA ALA A 136 -3.96 12.26 -10.67
C ALA A 136 -4.38 12.36 -12.17
N TRP A 137 -5.67 12.37 -12.44
CA TRP A 137 -6.20 12.43 -13.81
C TRP A 137 -7.36 13.44 -13.97
N ARG A 138 -7.72 13.74 -15.22
CA ARG A 138 -8.88 14.59 -15.55
C ARG A 138 -9.87 13.81 -16.40
N VAL A 139 -11.16 13.99 -16.13
CA VAL A 139 -12.20 13.60 -17.09
C VAL A 139 -12.12 14.57 -18.28
N PRO A 140 -11.92 14.09 -19.52
CA PRO A 140 -12.03 14.97 -20.69
C PRO A 140 -13.42 15.60 -20.74
N ALA A 141 -13.52 16.90 -21.06
CA ALA A 141 -14.80 17.64 -21.03
C ALA A 141 -15.91 17.00 -21.88
N GLU A 142 -15.56 16.20 -22.89
CA GLU A 142 -16.48 15.51 -23.80
C GLU A 142 -16.88 14.10 -23.35
N SER A 143 -16.27 13.57 -22.27
CA SER A 143 -16.44 12.19 -21.84
C SER A 143 -17.39 12.07 -20.65
N LYS A 144 -18.58 11.47 -20.88
CA LYS A 144 -19.43 10.97 -19.80
C LYS A 144 -18.90 9.61 -19.34
N VAL A 145 -18.02 9.60 -18.34
CA VAL A 145 -17.57 8.35 -17.71
C VAL A 145 -18.74 7.77 -16.91
N LYS A 146 -19.38 6.70 -17.43
CA LYS A 146 -20.45 5.99 -16.71
C LYS A 146 -19.84 5.00 -15.72
N GLY A 147 -20.24 5.02 -14.46
CA GLY A 147 -19.87 3.97 -13.49
C GLY A 147 -18.65 4.26 -12.63
N VAL A 148 -18.07 5.45 -12.72
CA VAL A 148 -17.07 5.96 -11.74
C VAL A 148 -17.81 6.77 -10.69
N LYS A 149 -17.42 6.60 -9.43
CA LYS A 149 -18.03 7.33 -8.31
C LYS A 149 -17.74 8.83 -8.44
N LYS A 150 -18.68 9.66 -8.00
CA LYS A 150 -18.52 11.12 -8.08
C LYS A 150 -17.32 11.57 -7.23
N GLU A 151 -17.12 10.92 -6.10
CA GLU A 151 -16.03 11.20 -5.17
C GLU A 151 -14.65 11.00 -5.81
N GLU A 152 -14.47 9.91 -6.58
CA GLU A 152 -13.20 9.62 -7.30
C GLU A 152 -12.91 10.67 -8.38
N ILE A 153 -13.94 11.18 -9.06
CA ILE A 153 -13.81 12.25 -10.05
C ILE A 153 -13.45 13.58 -9.35
N ASP A 154 -14.10 13.86 -8.22
CA ASP A 154 -13.86 15.09 -7.44
C ASP A 154 -12.42 15.11 -6.89
N GLU A 155 -11.93 13.99 -6.35
CA GLU A 155 -10.54 13.82 -5.90
C GLU A 155 -9.53 14.06 -7.03
N ALA A 156 -9.70 13.38 -8.16
CA ALA A 156 -8.78 13.49 -9.27
C ALA A 156 -8.74 14.92 -9.85
N THR A 157 -9.90 15.56 -9.92
CA THR A 157 -10.02 16.95 -10.34
C THR A 157 -9.30 17.88 -9.36
N ILE A 158 -9.49 17.71 -8.05
CA ILE A 158 -8.81 18.53 -7.03
C ILE A 158 -7.29 18.39 -7.15
N TRP A 159 -6.79 17.16 -7.27
CA TRP A 159 -5.35 16.90 -7.34
C TRP A 159 -4.73 17.62 -8.53
N VAL A 160 -5.23 17.36 -9.75
CA VAL A 160 -4.61 17.91 -10.95
C VAL A 160 -4.82 19.41 -11.06
N SER A 161 -6.01 19.93 -10.71
CA SER A 161 -6.25 21.37 -10.75
C SER A 161 -5.49 22.12 -9.64
N GLY A 162 -5.14 21.49 -8.52
CA GLY A 162 -4.22 22.05 -7.54
C GLY A 162 -2.80 22.22 -8.10
N LEU A 163 -2.33 21.22 -8.84
CA LEU A 163 -1.07 21.29 -9.57
C LEU A 163 -1.07 22.39 -10.64
N ASP A 164 -2.19 22.63 -11.33
CA ASP A 164 -2.31 23.76 -12.28
C ASP A 164 -2.04 25.11 -11.62
N ARG A 165 -2.60 25.33 -10.43
CA ARG A 165 -2.40 26.58 -9.68
C ARG A 165 -0.95 26.74 -9.23
N ILE A 166 -0.32 25.64 -8.83
CA ILE A 166 1.12 25.62 -8.52
C ILE A 166 1.95 25.93 -9.77
N HIS A 167 1.59 25.36 -10.92
CA HIS A 167 2.25 25.64 -12.19
C HIS A 167 2.14 27.13 -12.56
N ASN A 168 0.96 27.74 -12.44
CA ASN A 168 0.75 29.16 -12.70
C ASN A 168 1.59 30.05 -11.76
N GLY A 169 1.66 29.69 -10.48
CA GLY A 169 2.40 30.47 -9.48
C GLY A 169 3.92 30.30 -9.54
N ARG A 170 4.43 29.08 -9.80
CA ARG A 170 5.86 28.73 -9.63
C ARG A 170 6.52 28.05 -10.81
N ASN A 171 5.78 27.71 -11.85
CA ASN A 171 6.21 26.82 -12.92
C ASN A 171 6.61 25.44 -12.39
N ILE A 172 5.79 24.43 -12.68
CA ILE A 172 6.19 23.02 -12.51
C ILE A 172 7.11 22.67 -13.67
N LEU A 173 8.35 22.26 -13.36
CA LEU A 173 9.36 21.89 -14.34
C LEU A 173 9.00 20.58 -15.05
N THR A 174 8.67 19.57 -14.27
CA THR A 174 8.26 18.23 -14.74
C THR A 174 7.46 17.57 -13.63
N CYS A 175 6.44 16.81 -14.02
CA CYS A 175 5.67 15.94 -13.14
C CYS A 175 6.01 14.49 -13.45
N TYR A 176 6.46 13.74 -12.46
CA TYR A 176 6.73 12.31 -12.57
C TYR A 176 5.64 11.53 -11.86
N ASP A 177 4.89 10.75 -12.63
CA ASP A 177 3.79 9.94 -12.14
C ASP A 177 4.27 8.52 -11.90
N PHE A 178 4.12 8.03 -10.67
CA PHE A 178 4.38 6.65 -10.31
C PHE A 178 3.09 5.97 -9.87
N SER A 179 2.75 4.88 -10.55
CA SER A 179 1.58 4.08 -10.21
C SER A 179 1.88 2.59 -10.42
N ALA A 180 1.29 1.76 -9.56
CA ALA A 180 1.21 0.33 -9.82
C ALA A 180 0.17 -0.01 -10.88
N THR A 181 -0.79 0.88 -11.07
CA THR A 181 -1.97 0.63 -11.88
C THR A 181 -2.29 1.85 -12.75
N PRO A 182 -1.58 2.03 -13.88
CA PRO A 182 -1.59 3.27 -14.66
C PRO A 182 -2.81 3.38 -15.59
N PHE A 183 -4.01 3.15 -15.06
CA PHE A 183 -5.25 3.09 -15.81
C PHE A 183 -6.13 4.31 -15.50
N ALA A 184 -6.69 4.93 -16.54
CA ALA A 184 -7.74 5.93 -16.40
C ALA A 184 -9.11 5.23 -16.25
N PRO A 185 -9.98 5.63 -15.29
CA PRO A 185 -11.31 5.06 -15.14
C PRO A 185 -12.17 5.28 -16.40
N SER A 186 -12.41 4.22 -17.20
CA SER A 186 -13.09 4.35 -18.50
C SER A 186 -14.58 4.01 -18.46
N GLY A 187 -15.10 3.49 -17.34
CA GLY A 187 -16.52 3.20 -17.14
C GLY A 187 -17.12 2.11 -18.06
N LYS A 188 -16.32 1.53 -18.96
CA LYS A 188 -16.76 0.47 -19.88
C LYS A 188 -16.31 -0.90 -19.36
N LYS A 189 -17.26 -1.83 -19.27
CA LYS A 189 -17.00 -3.26 -19.08
C LYS A 189 -16.55 -3.88 -20.40
N SER A 190 -15.29 -3.71 -20.81
CA SER A 190 -14.54 -4.70 -21.61
C SER A 190 -13.25 -4.11 -22.19
N THR A 191 -12.15 -4.82 -21.89
CA THR A 191 -10.93 -5.06 -22.69
C THR A 191 -9.93 -3.94 -22.98
N GLU A 192 -10.27 -2.67 -22.82
CA GLU A 192 -9.28 -1.59 -22.87
C GLU A 192 -9.51 -0.63 -21.69
N GLU A 193 -8.94 -0.96 -20.54
CA GLU A 193 -8.62 0.05 -19.54
C GLU A 193 -7.64 1.03 -20.22
N ALA A 194 -8.08 2.28 -20.46
CA ALA A 194 -7.25 3.24 -21.18
C ALA A 194 -6.05 3.58 -20.31
N LEU A 195 -4.90 2.97 -20.63
CA LEU A 195 -3.62 3.31 -20.04
C LEU A 195 -3.36 4.82 -20.20
N PHE A 196 -2.67 5.42 -19.24
CA PHE A 196 -2.21 6.79 -19.40
C PHE A 196 -1.32 6.92 -20.65
N GLY A 197 -1.59 7.92 -21.48
CA GLY A 197 -0.85 8.14 -22.73
C GLY A 197 0.60 8.59 -22.55
N TRP A 198 1.02 8.85 -21.31
CA TRP A 198 2.35 9.33 -20.93
C TRP A 198 3.17 8.31 -20.13
N ILE A 199 2.83 7.03 -20.21
CA ILE A 199 3.67 5.96 -19.64
C ILE A 199 4.99 5.91 -20.40
N VAL A 200 6.10 6.13 -19.69
CA VAL A 200 7.47 6.07 -20.25
C VAL A 200 8.13 4.71 -20.02
N SER A 201 7.75 4.02 -18.94
CA SER A 201 8.26 2.69 -18.59
C SER A 201 7.17 1.92 -17.86
N ASP A 202 7.02 0.65 -18.22
CA ASP A 202 6.19 -0.30 -17.50
C ASP A 202 7.06 -1.43 -16.93
N PHE A 203 6.68 -1.90 -15.76
CA PHE A 203 7.26 -3.07 -15.10
C PHE A 203 6.10 -3.74 -14.37
N GLY A 204 5.52 -4.74 -15.02
CA GLY A 204 4.24 -5.33 -14.66
C GLY A 204 4.35 -6.31 -13.50
N LEU A 205 3.21 -6.85 -13.08
CA LEU A 205 3.18 -7.84 -12.00
C LEU A 205 3.87 -9.15 -12.41
N ASN A 206 3.71 -9.56 -13.68
CA ASN A 206 4.37 -10.75 -14.21
C ASN A 206 5.90 -10.61 -14.16
N ASP A 207 6.45 -9.48 -14.62
CA ASP A 207 7.90 -9.21 -14.55
C ASP A 207 8.40 -9.23 -13.11
N ALA A 208 7.61 -8.69 -12.17
CA ALA A 208 7.96 -8.69 -10.76
C ALA A 208 7.99 -10.11 -10.15
N ILE A 209 7.05 -10.98 -10.55
CA ILE A 209 6.99 -12.38 -10.14
C ILE A 209 8.17 -13.16 -10.74
N GLU A 210 8.37 -13.06 -12.06
CA GLU A 210 9.45 -13.76 -12.78
C GLU A 210 10.84 -13.32 -12.31
N SER A 211 11.01 -12.04 -11.96
CA SER A 211 12.26 -11.52 -11.38
C SER A 211 12.45 -11.88 -9.91
N GLY A 212 11.48 -12.57 -9.28
CA GLY A 212 11.51 -12.94 -7.87
C GLY A 212 11.46 -11.75 -6.91
N LEU A 213 11.01 -10.57 -7.35
CA LEU A 213 10.91 -9.37 -6.52
C LEU A 213 9.68 -9.36 -5.60
N VAL A 214 8.67 -10.15 -5.97
CA VAL A 214 7.42 -10.35 -5.23
C VAL A 214 7.13 -11.84 -5.02
N LYS A 215 6.16 -12.16 -4.16
CA LYS A 215 5.67 -13.52 -3.94
C LYS A 215 4.88 -14.01 -5.15
N THR A 216 4.84 -15.33 -5.33
CA THR A 216 4.03 -16.00 -6.35
C THR A 216 2.66 -16.37 -5.79
N PRO A 217 1.55 -15.93 -6.40
CA PRO A 217 0.21 -16.37 -6.00
C PRO A 217 -0.05 -17.81 -6.43
N ARG A 218 -0.67 -18.62 -5.56
CA ARG A 218 -1.08 -19.99 -5.86
C ARG A 218 -2.40 -20.40 -5.20
N VAL A 219 -3.02 -21.43 -5.73
CA VAL A 219 -4.23 -22.05 -5.17
C VAL A 219 -3.85 -23.40 -4.59
N VAL A 220 -3.85 -23.52 -3.26
CA VAL A 220 -3.47 -24.76 -2.57
C VAL A 220 -4.69 -25.61 -2.31
N ILE A 221 -4.71 -26.82 -2.86
CA ILE A 221 -5.68 -27.87 -2.52
C ILE A 221 -4.88 -29.13 -2.29
N ARG A 222 -4.94 -29.68 -1.08
CA ARG A 222 -4.28 -30.94 -0.76
C ARG A 222 -5.15 -32.09 -1.28
N ASP A 223 -4.56 -32.99 -2.06
CA ASP A 223 -5.26 -34.10 -2.72
C ASP A 223 -6.01 -35.02 -1.75
N ASP A 224 -5.55 -35.13 -0.50
CA ASP A 224 -6.14 -36.02 0.51
C ASP A 224 -7.49 -35.51 1.08
N ALA A 225 -7.87 -34.27 0.78
CA ALA A 225 -9.02 -33.62 1.43
C ALA A 225 -10.36 -33.84 0.72
N LEU A 226 -10.38 -34.18 -0.59
CA LEU A 226 -11.61 -34.11 -1.39
C LEU A 226 -11.69 -35.17 -2.51
N PRO A 227 -12.87 -35.80 -2.72
CA PRO A 227 -13.07 -36.84 -3.74
C PRO A 227 -13.13 -36.34 -5.20
N ASP A 228 -13.27 -35.02 -5.45
CA ASP A 228 -13.23 -34.40 -6.79
C ASP A 228 -12.44 -33.08 -6.76
N THR A 229 -11.12 -33.20 -6.77
CA THR A 229 -10.18 -32.08 -6.63
C THR A 229 -10.33 -31.05 -7.75
N LYS A 230 -10.60 -31.45 -9.00
CA LYS A 230 -10.71 -30.53 -10.14
C LYS A 230 -11.94 -29.64 -10.08
N THR A 231 -13.12 -30.23 -9.84
CA THR A 231 -14.37 -29.46 -9.76
C THR A 231 -14.37 -28.54 -8.53
N TYR A 232 -13.79 -29.02 -7.43
CA TYR A 232 -13.69 -28.22 -6.21
C TYR A 232 -12.66 -27.08 -6.32
N LYS A 233 -11.53 -27.30 -7.03
CA LYS A 233 -10.55 -26.26 -7.36
C LYS A 233 -11.16 -25.09 -8.11
N SER A 234 -11.96 -25.40 -9.12
CA SER A 234 -12.70 -24.38 -9.88
C SER A 234 -13.64 -23.57 -8.97
N LYS A 235 -14.39 -24.23 -8.07
CA LYS A 235 -15.28 -23.55 -7.12
C LYS A 235 -14.54 -22.67 -6.11
N LEU A 236 -13.39 -23.11 -5.61
CA LEU A 236 -12.55 -22.32 -4.69
C LEU A 236 -11.86 -21.15 -5.37
N TYR A 237 -11.65 -21.23 -6.69
CA TYR A 237 -11.13 -20.13 -7.48
C TYR A 237 -12.22 -19.08 -7.76
N HIS A 238 -13.44 -19.52 -8.08
CA HIS A 238 -14.60 -18.67 -8.39
C HIS A 238 -15.63 -18.60 -7.25
N ILE A 239 -15.20 -18.57 -5.98
CA ILE A 239 -16.11 -18.64 -4.82
C ILE A 239 -17.26 -17.65 -4.94
N TYR A 240 -16.92 -16.37 -5.18
CA TYR A 240 -17.91 -15.31 -5.23
C TYR A 240 -19.01 -15.55 -6.27
N GLU A 241 -18.70 -16.12 -7.44
CA GLU A 241 -19.69 -16.39 -8.48
C GLU A 241 -20.76 -17.39 -8.03
N HIS A 242 -20.36 -18.34 -7.19
CA HIS A 242 -21.25 -19.37 -6.65
C HIS A 242 -22.05 -18.92 -5.44
N VAL A 243 -21.60 -17.89 -4.71
CA VAL A 243 -22.25 -17.44 -3.47
C VAL A 243 -22.74 -16.00 -3.48
N LYS A 244 -22.59 -15.29 -4.60
CA LYS A 244 -22.95 -13.86 -4.73
C LYS A 244 -24.38 -13.56 -4.28
N ASP A 245 -25.33 -14.45 -4.53
CA ASP A 245 -26.74 -14.21 -4.22
C ASP A 245 -26.95 -14.17 -2.69
N ASP A 246 -26.24 -15.02 -1.94
CA ASP A 246 -26.21 -14.95 -0.49
C ASP A 246 -25.41 -13.73 0.02
N LEU A 247 -24.21 -13.49 -0.51
CA LEU A 247 -23.34 -12.41 -0.03
C LEU A 247 -23.86 -10.99 -0.36
N ASN A 248 -24.81 -10.85 -1.28
CA ASN A 248 -25.41 -9.56 -1.62
C ASN A 248 -26.72 -9.28 -0.87
N ARG A 249 -27.24 -10.24 -0.10
CA ARG A 249 -28.47 -10.06 0.67
C ARG A 249 -28.20 -9.29 1.96
N LYS A 250 -29.16 -8.46 2.40
CA LYS A 250 -29.10 -7.82 3.71
C LYS A 250 -29.30 -8.91 4.77
N THR A 251 -28.36 -9.01 5.70
CA THR A 251 -28.29 -10.07 6.70
C THR A 251 -27.82 -9.52 8.02
N GLU A 252 -28.21 -10.21 9.08
CA GLU A 252 -27.64 -9.99 10.40
C GLU A 252 -26.27 -10.67 10.50
N GLU A 253 -25.40 -10.16 11.37
CA GLU A 253 -24.03 -10.64 11.53
C GLU A 253 -23.93 -12.11 11.98
N HIS A 254 -24.94 -12.61 12.69
CA HIS A 254 -24.95 -13.97 13.23
C HIS A 254 -25.39 -15.04 12.22
N GLU A 255 -25.92 -14.62 11.06
CA GLU A 255 -26.36 -15.54 10.01
C GLU A 255 -25.16 -16.29 9.40
N PRO A 256 -25.24 -17.63 9.29
CA PRO A 256 -24.12 -18.45 8.86
C PRO A 256 -23.68 -18.11 7.44
N LEU A 257 -22.37 -18.12 7.19
CA LEU A 257 -21.82 -18.02 5.83
C LEU A 257 -22.22 -19.25 5.00
N PRO A 258 -22.27 -19.14 3.66
CA PRO A 258 -22.53 -20.29 2.79
C PRO A 258 -21.52 -21.42 3.01
N ASP A 259 -21.95 -22.67 2.86
CA ASP A 259 -21.10 -23.85 3.09
C ASP A 259 -19.81 -23.82 2.26
N LEU A 260 -19.87 -23.35 1.02
CA LEU A 260 -18.68 -23.19 0.18
C LEU A 260 -17.66 -22.23 0.82
N VAL A 261 -18.13 -21.15 1.44
CA VAL A 261 -17.27 -20.16 2.11
C VAL A 261 -16.69 -20.74 3.41
N ASN A 262 -17.50 -21.44 4.21
CA ASN A 262 -17.02 -22.10 5.43
C ASN A 262 -15.95 -23.15 5.11
N ASN A 263 -16.19 -23.97 4.09
CA ASN A 263 -15.22 -24.98 3.65
C ASN A 263 -13.95 -24.33 3.09
N ALA A 264 -14.08 -23.24 2.34
CA ALA A 264 -12.93 -22.48 1.85
C ALA A 264 -12.08 -21.91 3.01
N TYR A 265 -12.72 -21.33 4.04
CA TYR A 265 -12.01 -20.86 5.23
C TYR A 265 -11.34 -22.00 6.01
N TYR A 266 -12.01 -23.15 6.13
CA TYR A 266 -11.42 -24.31 6.79
C TYR A 266 -10.17 -24.80 6.06
N LEU A 267 -10.22 -24.96 4.73
CA LEU A 267 -9.08 -25.39 3.93
C LEU A 267 -7.93 -24.38 3.95
N LEU A 268 -8.24 -23.11 3.70
CA LEU A 268 -7.25 -22.04 3.65
C LEU A 268 -6.62 -21.81 5.03
N GLY A 269 -7.42 -21.86 6.08
CA GLY A 269 -6.94 -21.65 7.44
C GLY A 269 -6.17 -22.86 8.00
N TRP A 270 -6.49 -24.08 7.56
CA TRP A 270 -5.68 -25.25 7.90
C TRP A 270 -4.27 -25.08 7.35
N ASP A 271 -4.13 -24.66 6.09
CA ASP A 271 -2.82 -24.39 5.49
C ASP A 271 -2.08 -23.24 6.19
N TRP A 272 -2.80 -22.18 6.57
CA TRP A 272 -2.27 -21.10 7.40
C TRP A 272 -1.73 -21.61 8.75
N ARG A 273 -2.43 -22.54 9.40
CA ARG A 273 -2.00 -23.10 10.68
C ARG A 273 -0.73 -23.93 10.53
N GLU A 274 -0.61 -24.69 9.45
CA GLU A 274 0.64 -25.41 9.14
C GLU A 274 1.79 -24.42 8.87
N THR A 275 1.53 -23.34 8.14
CA THR A 275 2.49 -22.24 7.94
C THR A 275 2.93 -21.63 9.28
N LEU A 276 2.00 -21.35 10.19
CA LEU A 276 2.29 -20.83 11.53
C LEU A 276 3.19 -21.78 12.34
N LYS A 277 2.90 -23.09 12.31
CA LYS A 277 3.73 -24.10 13.00
C LYS A 277 5.14 -24.12 12.43
N GLU A 278 5.27 -24.01 11.11
CA GLU A 278 6.55 -24.03 10.43
C GLU A 278 7.38 -22.78 10.75
N TRP A 279 6.76 -21.60 10.70
CA TRP A 279 7.37 -20.32 11.08
C TRP A 279 7.86 -20.34 12.53
N ARG A 280 7.07 -20.91 13.45
CA ARG A 280 7.49 -21.09 14.85
C ARG A 280 8.68 -22.02 15.00
N LYS A 281 8.72 -23.12 14.23
CA LYS A 281 9.84 -24.08 14.25
C LYS A 281 11.13 -23.45 13.75
N THR A 282 11.05 -22.57 12.74
CA THR A 282 12.22 -21.87 12.19
C THR A 282 12.62 -20.65 12.99
N GLY A 283 11.82 -20.21 13.97
CA GLY A 283 12.16 -19.13 14.90
C GLY A 283 11.61 -17.75 14.52
N HIS A 284 10.65 -17.68 13.59
CA HIS A 284 9.92 -16.42 13.36
C HIS A 284 9.09 -16.05 14.58
N THR A 285 9.23 -14.81 15.03
CA THR A 285 8.47 -14.25 16.16
C THR A 285 7.12 -13.68 15.73
N ILE A 286 7.02 -13.20 14.48
CA ILE A 286 5.82 -12.59 13.93
C ILE A 286 4.99 -13.67 13.23
N PRO A 287 3.69 -13.79 13.49
CA PRO A 287 2.86 -14.80 12.86
C PRO A 287 2.52 -14.47 11.40
N PRO A 288 2.19 -15.48 10.58
CA PRO A 288 1.60 -15.27 9.27
C PRO A 288 0.20 -14.64 9.38
N VAL A 289 -0.19 -13.86 8.36
CA VAL A 289 -1.48 -13.15 8.30
C VAL A 289 -2.36 -13.71 7.19
N MET A 290 -3.63 -13.92 7.53
CA MET A 290 -4.73 -14.15 6.58
C MET A 290 -5.52 -12.85 6.35
N ILE A 291 -5.87 -12.57 5.10
CA ILE A 291 -6.74 -11.45 4.73
C ILE A 291 -8.06 -11.98 4.17
N SER A 292 -9.16 -11.37 4.59
CA SER A 292 -10.49 -11.58 4.04
C SER A 292 -10.99 -10.29 3.38
N VAL A 293 -11.32 -10.37 2.09
CA VAL A 293 -11.75 -9.22 1.27
C VAL A 293 -13.22 -9.37 0.92
N ALA A 294 -14.07 -8.76 1.74
CA ALA A 294 -15.51 -8.84 1.63
C ALA A 294 -16.07 -7.85 0.59
N ASN A 295 -17.19 -8.22 -0.05
CA ASN A 295 -17.92 -7.33 -0.94
C ASN A 295 -18.59 -6.15 -0.20
N ARG A 296 -19.00 -6.36 1.05
CA ARG A 296 -19.83 -5.43 1.83
C ARG A 296 -19.57 -5.54 3.33
N THR A 297 -20.01 -4.53 4.09
CA THR A 297 -19.94 -4.46 5.55
C THR A 297 -20.66 -5.61 6.24
N GLU A 298 -21.81 -6.03 5.72
CA GLU A 298 -22.61 -7.13 6.28
C GLU A 298 -21.86 -8.47 6.17
N THR A 299 -21.24 -8.72 5.02
CA THR A 299 -20.39 -9.91 4.80
C THR A 299 -19.16 -9.88 5.71
N ALA A 300 -18.49 -8.74 5.86
CA ALA A 300 -17.35 -8.60 6.76
C ALA A 300 -17.74 -8.89 8.22
N ALA A 301 -18.90 -8.39 8.67
CA ALA A 301 -19.43 -8.67 10.00
C ALA A 301 -19.74 -10.18 10.18
N ARG A 302 -20.34 -10.84 9.18
CA ARG A 302 -20.58 -12.29 9.21
C ARG A 302 -19.29 -13.12 9.29
N ILE A 303 -18.25 -12.71 8.57
CA ILE A 303 -16.92 -13.33 8.65
C ILE A 303 -16.36 -13.18 10.07
N LYS A 304 -16.37 -11.97 10.60
CA LYS A 304 -15.89 -11.69 11.97
C LYS A 304 -16.65 -12.53 13.00
N HIS A 305 -17.97 -12.53 12.93
CA HIS A 305 -18.82 -13.32 13.81
C HIS A 305 -18.51 -14.83 13.71
N THR A 306 -18.24 -15.34 12.50
CA THR A 306 -17.91 -16.75 12.28
C THR A 306 -16.61 -17.13 12.98
N PHE A 307 -15.57 -16.29 12.91
CA PHE A 307 -14.31 -16.50 13.65
C PHE A 307 -14.49 -16.32 15.16
N ASP A 308 -15.13 -15.24 15.61
CA ASP A 308 -15.32 -14.96 17.05
C ASP A 308 -16.10 -16.08 17.79
N HIS A 309 -16.94 -16.81 17.08
CA HIS A 309 -17.77 -17.90 17.63
C HIS A 309 -17.23 -19.30 17.31
N ASN A 310 -15.96 -19.42 16.89
CA ASN A 310 -15.30 -20.70 16.59
C ASN A 310 -16.08 -21.59 15.60
N ARG A 311 -16.78 -20.98 14.63
CA ARG A 311 -17.52 -21.72 13.60
C ARG A 311 -16.59 -22.28 12.52
N ILE A 312 -15.37 -21.73 12.40
CA ILE A 312 -14.27 -22.35 11.67
C ILE A 312 -13.41 -23.11 12.69
N LEU A 313 -13.20 -24.40 12.47
CA LEU A 313 -12.48 -25.30 13.38
C LEU A 313 -10.95 -25.09 13.35
N ILE A 314 -10.51 -23.85 13.55
CA ILE A 314 -9.12 -23.42 13.59
C ILE A 314 -8.96 -22.42 14.74
N GLU A 315 -8.72 -22.95 15.94
CA GLU A 315 -8.69 -22.19 17.19
C GLU A 315 -7.72 -21.00 17.13
N GLU A 316 -6.56 -21.18 16.48
CA GLU A 316 -5.54 -20.13 16.41
C GLU A 316 -5.99 -18.90 15.60
N LEU A 317 -6.87 -19.07 14.61
CA LEU A 317 -7.45 -17.96 13.82
C LEU A 317 -8.67 -17.31 14.47
N CYS A 318 -9.27 -17.97 15.47
CA CYS A 318 -10.51 -17.51 16.12
C CYS A 318 -10.27 -16.58 17.32
N ASN A 319 -9.06 -16.03 17.44
CA ASN A 319 -8.74 -15.06 18.49
C ASN A 319 -9.16 -13.64 18.05
N SER A 320 -10.15 -13.08 18.75
CA SER A 320 -10.71 -11.75 18.47
C SER A 320 -9.71 -10.61 18.73
N GLU A 321 -8.76 -10.76 19.66
CA GLU A 321 -7.70 -9.76 19.90
C GLU A 321 -6.66 -9.72 18.78
N ARG A 322 -6.56 -10.79 17.98
CA ARG A 322 -5.66 -10.91 16.82
C ARG A 322 -6.39 -10.73 15.48
N THR A 323 -7.67 -10.35 15.54
CA THR A 323 -8.51 -10.11 14.38
C THR A 323 -8.76 -8.62 14.20
N LEU A 324 -8.36 -8.09 13.06
CA LEU A 324 -8.53 -6.69 12.69
C LEU A 324 -9.70 -6.54 11.72
N HIS A 325 -10.79 -5.89 12.14
CA HIS A 325 -11.93 -5.60 11.27
C HIS A 325 -11.88 -4.14 10.80
N ILE A 326 -11.71 -3.96 9.50
CA ILE A 326 -11.53 -2.67 8.85
C ILE A 326 -12.85 -2.24 8.18
N ASP A 327 -13.45 -1.19 8.74
CA ASP A 327 -14.53 -0.45 8.09
C ASP A 327 -13.92 0.69 7.27
N SER A 328 -14.06 0.64 5.94
CA SER A 328 -13.50 1.62 5.00
C SER A 328 -13.87 3.07 5.37
N LYS A 329 -15.08 3.31 5.90
CA LYS A 329 -15.52 4.66 6.28
C LYS A 329 -14.76 5.22 7.48
N VAL A 330 -14.40 4.35 8.42
CA VAL A 330 -13.62 4.76 9.60
C VAL A 330 -12.21 5.12 9.16
N LEU A 331 -11.62 4.36 8.23
CA LEU A 331 -10.30 4.67 7.70
C LEU A 331 -10.30 5.98 6.90
N GLU A 332 -11.25 6.18 5.99
CA GLU A 332 -11.40 7.44 5.23
C GLU A 332 -11.48 8.66 6.16
N SER A 333 -12.22 8.56 7.26
CA SER A 333 -12.31 9.64 8.24
C SER A 333 -10.99 9.93 8.96
N ALA A 334 -10.13 8.93 9.12
CA ALA A 334 -8.79 9.09 9.71
C ALA A 334 -7.78 9.68 8.71
N GLU A 335 -7.99 9.50 7.40
CA GLU A 335 -7.12 10.04 6.34
C GLU A 335 -7.25 11.57 6.16
N LEU A 336 -8.37 12.16 6.60
CA LEU A 336 -8.63 13.60 6.51
C LEU A 336 -7.89 14.43 7.58
N GLU A 337 -7.23 13.78 8.54
CA GLU A 337 -6.72 14.44 9.73
C GLU A 337 -5.20 14.37 9.79
N ASP A 338 -4.53 15.51 9.58
CA ASP A 338 -3.08 15.62 9.74
C ASP A 338 -2.68 15.32 11.21
N GLU A 339 -1.89 14.25 11.35
CA GLU A 339 -1.13 13.82 12.53
C GLU A 339 -1.92 13.40 13.80
N ILE A 340 -1.70 12.14 14.21
CA ILE A 340 -2.00 11.69 15.58
C ILE A 340 -0.87 12.26 16.46
N THR A 341 -1.15 13.37 17.14
CA THR A 341 -0.16 14.10 17.96
C THR A 341 0.21 13.39 19.27
N SER A 342 -0.45 12.29 19.63
CA SER A 342 -0.04 11.44 20.76
C SER A 342 -0.71 10.07 20.72
N ILE A 343 0.03 9.01 21.05
CA ILE A 343 -0.55 7.70 21.41
C ILE A 343 -1.11 7.85 22.83
N PRO A 344 -2.43 7.74 23.03
CA PRO A 344 -3.02 7.90 24.35
C PRO A 344 -2.53 6.80 25.29
N THR A 345 -1.74 7.21 26.29
CA THR A 345 -1.29 6.35 27.38
C THR A 345 -2.26 6.47 28.56
N GLY A 346 -2.95 5.38 28.90
CA GLY A 346 -3.80 5.29 30.10
C GLY A 346 -5.21 4.70 29.87
N LYS A 347 -5.93 4.43 30.97
CA LYS A 347 -7.31 3.89 30.98
C LYS A 347 -8.39 4.94 30.66
N LYS A 348 -8.13 5.91 29.77
CA LYS A 348 -9.15 6.88 29.34
C LYS A 348 -9.93 6.31 28.15
N LYS A 349 -11.24 6.53 28.11
CA LYS A 349 -12.09 6.15 26.98
C LYS A 349 -11.70 7.00 25.77
N LEU A 350 -11.12 6.37 24.76
CA LEU A 350 -10.70 7.00 23.52
C LEU A 350 -11.89 7.68 22.83
N THR A 351 -11.66 8.87 22.29
CA THR A 351 -12.60 9.51 21.37
C THR A 351 -12.70 8.68 20.07
N LYS A 352 -13.79 8.83 19.31
CA LYS A 352 -13.94 8.16 18.00
C LYS A 352 -12.76 8.45 17.06
N LYS A 353 -12.22 9.66 17.15
CA LYS A 353 -11.04 10.13 16.41
C LYS A 353 -9.77 9.37 16.79
N GLU A 354 -9.46 9.29 18.07
CA GLU A 354 -8.29 8.52 18.55
C GLU A 354 -8.43 7.03 18.23
N GLN A 355 -9.64 6.48 18.29
CA GLN A 355 -9.91 5.09 17.88
C GLN A 355 -9.62 4.87 16.39
N ALA A 356 -10.07 5.78 15.52
CA ALA A 356 -9.81 5.70 14.08
C ALA A 356 -8.31 5.82 13.78
N GLY A 357 -7.61 6.72 14.47
CA GLY A 357 -6.16 6.87 14.36
C GLY A 357 -5.39 5.62 14.82
N MET A 358 -5.77 5.04 15.96
CA MET A 358 -5.17 3.79 16.46
C MET A 358 -5.46 2.60 15.52
N LEU A 359 -6.67 2.54 14.96
CA LEU A 359 -7.02 1.52 13.98
C LEU A 359 -6.12 1.64 12.74
N ARG A 360 -5.93 2.86 12.21
CA ARG A 360 -4.99 3.09 11.10
C ARG A 360 -3.58 2.65 11.47
N LEU A 361 -3.08 3.04 12.64
CA LEU A 361 -1.73 2.65 13.09
C LEU A 361 -1.59 1.12 13.18
N GLN A 362 -2.58 0.42 13.73
CA GLN A 362 -2.60 -1.05 13.78
C GLN A 362 -2.60 -1.66 12.37
N VAL A 363 -3.41 -1.14 11.45
CA VAL A 363 -3.43 -1.57 10.04
C VAL A 363 -2.05 -1.37 9.41
N ASP A 364 -1.45 -0.19 9.54
CA ASP A 364 -0.18 0.18 8.92
C ASP A 364 1.03 -0.59 9.47
N THR A 365 0.87 -1.19 10.64
CA THR A 365 1.92 -1.91 11.36
C THR A 365 1.70 -3.42 11.47
N VAL A 366 0.72 -3.96 10.73
CA VAL A 366 0.50 -5.41 10.67
C VAL A 366 1.79 -6.14 10.30
N GLY A 367 2.23 -7.03 11.19
CA GLY A 367 3.43 -7.84 11.00
C GLY A 367 4.76 -7.10 11.17
N LYS A 368 4.77 -5.93 11.82
CA LYS A 368 6.01 -5.21 12.20
C LYS A 368 6.33 -5.45 13.68
N VAL A 369 7.57 -5.81 13.99
CA VAL A 369 8.04 -6.10 15.36
C VAL A 369 7.99 -4.84 16.22
N GLY A 370 7.47 -4.95 17.44
CA GLY A 370 7.42 -3.86 18.42
C GLY A 370 6.29 -2.85 18.20
N GLU A 371 5.47 -3.05 17.17
CA GLU A 371 4.42 -2.12 16.76
C GLU A 371 3.01 -2.67 17.08
N PRO A 372 1.97 -1.82 17.14
CA PRO A 372 0.61 -2.25 17.54
C PRO A 372 0.01 -3.38 16.69
N GLY A 373 0.39 -3.50 15.42
CA GLY A 373 -0.05 -4.55 14.50
C GLY A 373 0.77 -5.84 14.52
N GLU A 374 1.81 -5.96 15.36
CA GLU A 374 2.76 -7.07 15.36
C GLU A 374 2.08 -8.45 15.38
N ASN A 375 1.09 -8.62 16.25
CA ASN A 375 0.49 -9.92 16.57
C ASN A 375 -0.83 -10.19 15.83
N ILE A 376 -1.21 -9.34 14.87
CA ILE A 376 -2.41 -9.52 14.07
C ILE A 376 -2.23 -10.75 13.18
N GLN A 377 -3.28 -11.58 13.08
CA GLN A 377 -3.27 -12.85 12.34
C GLN A 377 -4.39 -12.93 11.31
N ASN A 378 -5.50 -12.22 11.54
CA ASN A 378 -6.64 -12.18 10.64
C ASN A 378 -7.05 -10.74 10.37
N VAL A 379 -7.10 -10.34 9.10
CA VAL A 379 -7.53 -9.00 8.68
C VAL A 379 -8.78 -9.14 7.83
N ILE A 380 -9.88 -8.54 8.26
CA ILE A 380 -11.16 -8.56 7.55
C ILE A 380 -11.43 -7.15 7.05
N SER A 381 -11.49 -6.97 5.74
CA SER A 381 -11.72 -5.66 5.11
C SER A 381 -12.89 -5.70 4.15
N VAL A 382 -13.65 -4.62 4.11
CA VAL A 382 -14.61 -4.36 3.04
C VAL A 382 -13.87 -3.72 1.87
N GLY A 383 -14.11 -4.20 0.66
CA GLY A 383 -13.62 -3.51 -0.53
C GLY A 383 -12.10 -3.67 -0.73
N MET A 384 -11.36 -2.58 -0.62
CA MET A 384 -9.89 -2.56 -0.74
C MET A 384 -9.28 -2.17 0.61
N LEU A 385 -8.11 -2.69 0.93
CA LEU A 385 -7.29 -2.18 2.04
C LEU A 385 -6.74 -0.79 1.67
N SER A 386 -6.39 0.05 2.65
CA SER A 386 -5.86 1.41 2.41
C SER A 386 -4.59 1.40 1.57
N GLU A 387 -4.53 2.21 0.52
CA GLU A 387 -3.30 2.40 -0.28
C GLU A 387 -2.07 2.63 0.60
N GLY A 388 -0.97 2.00 0.21
CA GLY A 388 0.24 2.03 1.02
C GLY A 388 0.29 1.03 2.18
N TRP A 389 -0.70 0.16 2.37
CA TRP A 389 -0.58 -0.97 3.31
C TRP A 389 0.58 -1.90 2.93
N ASP A 390 1.42 -2.25 3.92
CA ASP A 390 2.74 -2.88 3.72
C ASP A 390 3.00 -4.04 4.69
N ALA A 391 2.20 -5.10 4.57
CA ALA A 391 2.36 -6.28 5.41
C ALA A 391 3.12 -7.39 4.67
N LYS A 392 4.37 -7.64 5.09
CA LYS A 392 5.21 -8.71 4.52
C LYS A 392 4.79 -10.10 4.99
N THR A 393 4.06 -10.21 6.09
CA THR A 393 3.66 -11.48 6.71
C THR A 393 2.37 -12.07 6.15
N VAL A 394 1.77 -11.43 5.14
CA VAL A 394 0.59 -11.97 4.45
C VAL A 394 0.97 -13.24 3.71
N THR A 395 0.28 -14.32 4.02
CA THR A 395 0.49 -15.63 3.40
C THR A 395 -0.79 -16.20 2.80
N HIS A 396 -1.96 -15.72 3.23
CA HIS A 396 -3.26 -16.24 2.82
C HIS A 396 -4.24 -15.11 2.48
N ILE A 397 -4.98 -15.23 1.37
CA ILE A 397 -5.98 -14.25 0.94
C ILE A 397 -7.28 -14.97 0.56
N MET A 398 -8.39 -14.52 1.14
CA MET A 398 -9.75 -14.95 0.86
C MET A 398 -10.52 -13.82 0.16
N GLY A 399 -10.81 -13.99 -1.13
CA GLY A 399 -11.62 -13.09 -1.93
C GLY A 399 -13.11 -13.45 -1.90
N LEU A 400 -13.94 -12.57 -1.34
CA LEU A 400 -15.40 -12.75 -1.24
C LEU A 400 -16.14 -11.58 -1.89
N ARG A 401 -15.63 -11.12 -3.03
CA ARG A 401 -16.22 -10.05 -3.83
C ARG A 401 -16.03 -10.28 -5.33
N ALA A 402 -16.76 -9.51 -6.13
CA ALA A 402 -16.53 -9.46 -7.57
C ALA A 402 -15.17 -8.81 -7.86
N PHE A 403 -14.33 -9.53 -8.60
CA PHE A 403 -13.08 -9.05 -9.17
C PHE A 403 -13.29 -8.84 -10.67
N SER A 404 -13.94 -7.74 -11.02
CA SER A 404 -14.39 -7.46 -12.40
C SER A 404 -13.36 -6.73 -13.27
N SER A 405 -12.23 -6.30 -12.71
CA SER A 405 -11.14 -5.60 -13.40
C SER A 405 -9.78 -6.12 -12.93
N GLN A 406 -8.80 -6.11 -13.85
CA GLN A 406 -7.42 -6.47 -13.55
C GLN A 406 -6.84 -5.52 -12.49
N LEU A 407 -7.13 -4.22 -12.63
CA LEU A 407 -6.83 -3.18 -11.66
C LEU A 407 -7.16 -3.58 -10.21
N LEU A 408 -8.40 -4.02 -9.97
CA LEU A 408 -8.86 -4.35 -8.62
C LEU A 408 -8.17 -5.61 -8.08
N CYS A 409 -7.91 -6.60 -8.94
CA CYS A 409 -7.14 -7.79 -8.57
C CYS A 409 -5.72 -7.40 -8.14
N GLU A 410 -5.01 -6.63 -8.95
CA GLU A 410 -3.63 -6.22 -8.67
C GLU A 410 -3.53 -5.35 -7.42
N GLN A 411 -4.49 -4.44 -7.21
CA GLN A 411 -4.53 -3.61 -6.01
C GLN A 411 -4.79 -4.43 -4.75
N VAL A 412 -5.70 -5.41 -4.79
CA VAL A 412 -6.01 -6.23 -3.61
C VAL A 412 -4.90 -7.24 -3.33
N VAL A 413 -4.36 -7.87 -4.37
CA VAL A 413 -3.42 -8.98 -4.24
C VAL A 413 -2.00 -8.48 -4.07
N GLY A 414 -1.58 -7.45 -4.81
CA GLY A 414 -0.23 -6.86 -4.71
C GLY A 414 0.15 -6.40 -3.31
N ARG A 415 -0.84 -6.16 -2.45
CA ARG A 415 -0.71 -5.90 -1.02
C ARG A 415 -0.19 -7.10 -0.21
N GLY A 416 -0.55 -8.31 -0.61
CA GLY A 416 -0.07 -9.55 -0.02
C GLY A 416 1.16 -10.15 -0.72
N LEU A 417 1.56 -9.63 -1.88
CA LEU A 417 2.70 -10.16 -2.65
C LEU A 417 4.07 -9.65 -2.18
N ARG A 418 4.13 -8.85 -1.12
CA ARG A 418 5.42 -8.38 -0.57
C ARG A 418 6.18 -9.56 0.00
N ARG A 419 7.42 -9.76 -0.46
CA ARG A 419 8.34 -10.77 0.07
C ARG A 419 8.75 -10.45 1.50
N THR A 420 8.94 -11.51 2.27
CA THR A 420 9.54 -11.41 3.59
C THR A 420 11.04 -11.20 3.44
N SER A 421 11.74 -11.93 2.56
CA SER A 421 13.20 -11.87 2.41
C SER A 421 13.67 -11.51 0.99
N TYR A 422 14.81 -10.82 0.94
CA TYR A 422 15.61 -10.53 -0.26
C TYR A 422 17.04 -11.07 -0.10
N GLU A 423 17.26 -12.00 0.82
CA GLU A 423 18.55 -12.69 0.95
C GLU A 423 18.69 -13.68 -0.21
N VAL A 424 19.84 -13.61 -0.90
CA VAL A 424 20.18 -14.55 -1.96
C VAL A 424 20.56 -15.86 -1.32
N ASN A 425 19.93 -16.95 -1.75
CA ASN A 425 20.29 -18.28 -1.29
C ASN A 425 21.73 -18.58 -1.75
N PRO A 426 22.69 -18.82 -0.83
CA PRO A 426 24.09 -19.00 -1.19
C PRO A 426 24.35 -20.21 -2.10
N SER A 427 23.46 -21.20 -2.09
CA SER A 427 23.59 -22.44 -2.87
C SER A 427 23.09 -22.29 -4.31
N THR A 428 22.02 -21.53 -4.54
CA THR A 428 21.42 -21.35 -5.86
C THR A 428 21.84 -20.04 -6.52
N GLY A 429 22.29 -19.05 -5.76
CA GLY A 429 22.56 -17.69 -6.25
C GLY A 429 21.28 -16.92 -6.60
N LEU A 430 20.11 -17.43 -6.24
CA LEU A 430 18.79 -16.86 -6.53
C LEU A 430 18.03 -16.59 -5.23
N PHE A 431 16.96 -15.80 -5.29
CA PHE A 431 16.02 -15.69 -4.18
C PHE A 431 15.18 -16.96 -4.06
N ASP A 432 14.98 -17.48 -2.85
CA ASP A 432 14.07 -18.61 -2.63
C ASP A 432 12.64 -18.22 -3.02
N PRO A 433 11.82 -19.11 -3.57
CA PRO A 433 10.45 -18.76 -3.91
C PRO A 433 9.62 -18.54 -2.63
N GLU A 434 8.84 -17.46 -2.62
CA GLU A 434 7.85 -17.18 -1.57
C GLU A 434 6.46 -17.15 -2.18
N TYR A 435 5.47 -17.65 -1.44
CA TYR A 435 4.14 -17.86 -1.98
C TYR A 435 3.07 -17.16 -1.15
N VAL A 436 1.95 -16.84 -1.82
CA VAL A 436 0.71 -16.46 -1.17
C VAL A 436 -0.41 -17.40 -1.65
N ASN A 437 -1.14 -17.97 -0.71
CA ASN A 437 -2.24 -18.89 -0.98
C ASN A 437 -3.53 -18.09 -1.11
N ILE A 438 -4.24 -18.24 -2.23
CA ILE A 438 -5.38 -17.39 -2.54
C ILE A 438 -6.60 -18.22 -2.96
N PHE A 439 -7.74 -17.93 -2.36
CA PHE A 439 -9.06 -18.41 -2.79
C PHE A 439 -9.98 -17.25 -3.19
N GLY A 440 -10.87 -17.48 -4.16
CA GLY A 440 -11.90 -16.54 -4.57
C GLY A 440 -11.43 -15.35 -5.40
N ILE A 441 -10.18 -15.38 -5.90
CA ILE A 441 -9.62 -14.35 -6.79
C ILE A 441 -9.14 -15.04 -8.08
N PRO A 442 -9.80 -14.82 -9.23
CA PRO A 442 -9.39 -15.42 -10.48
C PRO A 442 -8.23 -14.66 -11.14
N PHE A 443 -7.04 -15.25 -11.14
CA PHE A 443 -5.82 -14.81 -11.85
C PHE A 443 -5.72 -15.43 -13.25
N THR A 444 -6.65 -15.12 -14.14
CA THR A 444 -6.58 -15.64 -15.53
C THR A 444 -5.40 -15.09 -16.34
N PHE A 445 -4.68 -14.08 -15.83
CA PHE A 445 -3.63 -13.31 -16.51
C PHE A 445 -2.25 -13.36 -15.82
N LEU A 446 -2.12 -14.02 -14.66
CA LEU A 446 -0.83 -14.17 -13.96
C LEU A 446 -0.26 -15.58 -14.15
N PRO A 447 1.08 -15.73 -14.26
CA PRO A 447 1.71 -17.03 -14.09
C PRO A 447 1.38 -17.51 -12.69
N HIS A 448 0.66 -18.62 -12.61
CA HIS A 448 0.36 -19.32 -11.37
C HIS A 448 0.97 -20.70 -11.48
N GLU A 449 1.72 -21.10 -10.46
CA GLU A 449 2.16 -22.50 -10.36
C GLU A 449 0.92 -23.34 -10.09
N SER A 450 0.62 -24.23 -11.04
CA SER A 450 -0.41 -25.25 -10.92
C SER A 450 0.10 -26.52 -10.23
N GLU A 451 1.37 -26.52 -9.81
CA GLU A 451 2.04 -27.71 -9.26
C GLU A 451 1.38 -28.18 -7.96
N ASP A 452 0.88 -29.41 -8.01
CA ASP A 452 0.52 -30.22 -6.85
C ASP A 452 1.84 -30.69 -6.20
N GLY A 453 2.41 -29.84 -5.34
CA GLY A 453 3.68 -30.07 -4.65
C GLY A 453 3.59 -29.85 -3.14
N PRO A 454 4.55 -30.36 -2.36
CA PRO A 454 4.62 -30.09 -0.92
C PRO A 454 4.67 -28.58 -0.66
N PRO A 455 4.13 -28.09 0.47
CA PRO A 455 4.23 -26.68 0.81
C PRO A 455 5.72 -26.25 0.82
N PRO A 456 6.02 -25.09 0.22
CA PRO A 456 7.37 -24.55 0.14
C PRO A 456 7.89 -24.31 1.56
N PRO A 457 9.19 -24.48 1.80
CA PRO A 457 9.77 -24.19 3.10
C PRO A 457 9.50 -22.72 3.47
N PRO A 458 9.41 -22.40 4.77
CA PRO A 458 9.13 -21.04 5.21
C PRO A 458 10.35 -20.19 4.85
N PRO A 459 10.15 -18.89 4.59
CA PRO A 459 11.29 -18.00 4.40
C PRO A 459 12.21 -18.07 5.61
N THR A 460 13.51 -17.93 5.40
CA THR A 460 14.47 -17.89 6.51
C THR A 460 14.15 -16.70 7.43
N PRO A 461 14.14 -16.87 8.77
CA PRO A 461 13.96 -15.76 9.68
C PRO A 461 15.04 -14.71 9.48
N LYS A 462 14.63 -13.45 9.51
CA LYS A 462 15.57 -12.35 9.45
C LYS A 462 16.30 -12.20 10.76
N THR A 463 17.63 -12.18 10.70
CA THR A 463 18.44 -11.69 11.80
C THR A 463 18.71 -10.21 11.53
N ARG A 464 18.04 -9.31 12.26
CA ARG A 464 18.37 -7.88 12.20
C ARG A 464 19.78 -7.71 12.75
N ILE A 465 20.70 -7.28 11.91
CA ILE A 465 22.05 -6.90 12.34
C ILE A 465 22.02 -5.42 12.62
N GLU A 466 22.13 -5.05 13.89
CA GLU A 466 22.25 -3.66 14.31
C GLU A 466 23.26 -3.54 15.45
N PRO A 467 23.92 -2.38 15.60
CA PRO A 467 24.65 -2.09 16.81
C PRO A 467 23.66 -2.08 17.99
N VAL A 468 23.99 -2.82 19.06
CA VAL A 468 23.21 -2.83 20.30
C VAL A 468 24.07 -2.34 21.45
N ASP A 469 23.53 -1.46 22.30
CA ASP A 469 24.26 -0.83 23.39
C ASP A 469 24.95 -1.86 24.32
N GLY A 470 24.28 -2.97 24.60
CA GLY A 470 24.82 -4.06 25.42
C GLY A 470 26.04 -4.79 24.81
N LYS A 471 26.35 -4.56 23.52
CA LYS A 471 27.51 -5.13 22.81
C LYS A 471 28.54 -4.06 22.43
N LYS A 472 28.51 -2.88 23.05
CA LYS A 472 29.46 -1.79 22.79
C LYS A 472 30.93 -2.18 22.94
N ALA A 473 31.24 -3.18 23.78
CA ALA A 473 32.61 -3.71 23.91
C ALA A 473 33.18 -4.33 22.60
N TYR A 474 32.32 -4.66 21.64
CA TYR A 474 32.69 -5.18 20.31
C TYR A 474 32.63 -4.10 19.21
N GLU A 475 32.52 -2.83 19.59
CA GLU A 475 32.53 -1.71 18.65
C GLU A 475 33.85 -1.67 17.85
N LEU A 476 33.72 -1.62 16.53
CA LEU A 476 34.86 -1.43 15.63
C LEU A 476 34.96 0.05 15.29
N SER A 477 35.99 0.72 15.81
CA SER A 477 36.30 2.11 15.46
C SER A 477 37.28 2.16 14.28
N TRP A 478 36.86 2.78 13.17
CA TRP A 478 37.76 3.07 12.06
C TRP A 478 38.53 4.36 12.35
N PRO A 479 39.86 4.41 12.16
CA PRO A 479 40.61 5.64 12.28
C PRO A 479 40.15 6.62 11.20
N ASN A 480 39.90 7.87 11.60
CA ASN A 480 39.51 8.93 10.68
C ASN A 480 40.75 9.30 9.85
N ILE A 481 40.90 8.73 8.65
CA ILE A 481 42.03 9.03 7.78
C ILE A 481 41.79 10.40 7.16
N ILE A 482 42.47 11.42 7.70
CA ILE A 482 42.49 12.75 7.11
C ILE A 482 43.22 12.62 5.77
N ARG A 483 42.50 12.90 4.67
CA ARG A 483 43.08 12.95 3.33
C ARG A 483 44.03 14.16 3.30
N ILE A 484 45.33 13.89 3.22
CA ILE A 484 46.33 14.94 2.96
C ILE A 484 46.21 15.27 1.46
N GLU A 485 45.88 16.52 1.14
CA GLU A 485 45.74 17.03 -0.23
C GLU A 485 47.06 17.05 -1.01
#